data_AF-A0A848UT23-F1
#
_entry.id   AF-A0A848UT23-F1
#
_cell.length_a   1.000
_cell.length_b   1.000
_cell.length_c   1.000
_cell.angle_alpha   90.00
_cell.angle_beta   90.00
_cell.angle_gamma   90.00
#
_symmetry.space_group_name_H-M   'P 1'
#
loop_
_entity.id
_entity.type
_entity.pdbx_description
1 polymer ?
#
loop_
_entity_poly.entity_id
_entity_poly.type
_entity_poly.pdbx_seq_one_letter_code
_entity_poly.pdbx_strand_id
1 'polypeptide(L)'
;MSNDNKDLGDDLNDMLGDAKENAKKAGEKISKSAKEFSNEAKESAKEFSDGAKEVFEKSTGENKKILAGVLAILLGAFGIHKFVLGYNKEGLIILIITIILGVLTCGVAGWVMGILGLIEGIIYLTKSDAEFYNTYQVGKKPWF
;
A
#
# COMPACT_ATOMS: atom_id res chain seq x y z
N MET A 1 31.35 9.21 -71.62
CA MET A 1 31.57 9.24 -70.16
C MET A 1 30.24 9.19 -69.40
N SER A 2 29.30 8.28 -69.74
CA SER A 2 27.95 8.29 -69.15
C SER A 2 27.47 6.95 -68.57
N ASN A 3 28.22 5.85 -68.72
CA ASN A 3 27.82 4.53 -68.20
C ASN A 3 28.26 4.29 -66.75
N ASP A 4 29.42 4.81 -66.34
CA ASP A 4 29.96 4.55 -64.99
C ASP A 4 29.13 5.23 -63.87
N ASN A 5 28.44 6.33 -64.19
CA ASN A 5 27.64 7.07 -63.20
C ASN A 5 26.27 6.44 -62.92
N LYS A 6 25.86 5.44 -63.72
CA LYS A 6 24.58 4.75 -63.60
C LYS A 6 24.68 3.52 -62.69
N ASP A 7 25.79 2.79 -62.80
CA ASP A 7 26.12 1.61 -61.99
C ASP A 7 26.31 1.97 -60.50
N LEU A 8 27.00 3.08 -60.24
CA LEU A 8 27.18 3.63 -58.89
C LEU A 8 25.88 4.11 -58.23
N GLY A 9 24.89 4.53 -59.02
CA GLY A 9 23.60 4.98 -58.51
C GLY A 9 22.70 3.82 -58.05
N ASP A 10 22.76 2.70 -58.75
CA ASP A 10 21.99 1.50 -58.44
C ASP A 10 22.56 0.78 -57.20
N ASP A 11 23.89 0.65 -57.08
CA ASP A 11 24.56 0.11 -55.89
C ASP A 11 24.27 0.93 -54.61
N LEU A 12 24.24 2.28 -54.74
CA LEU A 12 23.89 3.15 -53.62
C LEU A 12 22.44 2.96 -53.15
N ASN A 13 21.51 2.72 -54.09
CA ASN A 13 20.11 2.52 -53.75
C ASN A 13 19.88 1.18 -53.05
N ASP A 14 20.58 0.13 -53.47
CA ASP A 14 20.50 -1.19 -52.83
C ASP A 14 21.08 -1.16 -51.42
N MET A 15 22.25 -0.53 -51.22
CA MET A 15 22.82 -0.33 -49.87
C MET A 15 21.92 0.51 -48.97
N LEU A 16 21.27 1.54 -49.52
CA LEU A 16 20.31 2.37 -48.77
C LEU A 16 19.05 1.57 -48.40
N GLY A 17 18.60 0.68 -49.29
CA GLY A 17 17.52 -0.27 -49.04
C GLY A 17 17.83 -1.19 -47.88
N ASP A 18 19.00 -1.84 -47.91
CA ASP A 18 19.47 -2.74 -46.85
C ASP A 18 19.68 -2.03 -45.52
N ALA A 19 20.24 -0.82 -45.54
CA ALA A 19 20.39 0.00 -44.34
C ALA A 19 19.04 0.34 -43.71
N LYS A 20 18.04 0.68 -44.54
CA LYS A 20 16.68 0.99 -44.09
C LYS A 20 15.96 -0.24 -43.52
N GLU A 21 16.14 -1.41 -44.13
CA GLU A 21 15.55 -2.66 -43.64
C GLU A 21 16.15 -3.07 -42.29
N ASN A 22 17.47 -2.97 -42.13
CA ASN A 22 18.14 -3.28 -40.86
C ASN A 22 17.75 -2.30 -39.75
N ALA A 23 17.63 -1.01 -40.07
CA ALA A 23 17.12 -0.01 -39.13
C ALA A 23 15.67 -0.32 -38.70
N LYS A 24 14.82 -0.76 -39.63
CA LYS A 24 13.44 -1.16 -39.32
C LYS A 24 13.39 -2.39 -38.41
N LYS A 25 14.17 -3.43 -38.69
CA LYS A 25 14.26 -4.64 -37.85
C LYS A 25 14.77 -4.32 -36.44
N ALA A 26 15.78 -3.46 -36.32
CA ALA A 26 16.30 -3.00 -35.04
C ALA A 26 15.22 -2.23 -34.25
N GLY A 27 14.51 -1.31 -34.91
CA GLY A 27 13.39 -0.58 -34.32
C GLY A 27 12.26 -1.49 -33.84
N GLU A 28 11.88 -2.50 -34.65
CA GLU A 28 10.85 -3.48 -34.27
C GLU A 28 11.26 -4.29 -33.04
N LYS A 29 12.52 -4.74 -32.97
CA LYS A 29 13.03 -5.54 -31.84
C LYS A 29 13.08 -4.72 -30.53
N ILE A 30 13.50 -3.45 -30.63
CA ILE A 30 13.47 -2.51 -29.50
C ILE A 30 12.03 -2.27 -29.06
N SER A 31 11.11 -2.04 -30.01
CA SER A 31 9.70 -1.80 -29.70
C SER A 31 9.04 -3.00 -29.02
N LYS A 32 9.40 -4.22 -29.43
CA LYS A 32 8.88 -5.46 -28.85
C LYS A 32 9.41 -5.65 -27.42
N SER A 33 10.71 -5.46 -27.22
CA SER A 33 11.33 -5.56 -25.89
C SER A 33 10.77 -4.51 -24.92
N ALA A 34 10.54 -3.29 -25.40
CA ALA A 34 9.92 -2.23 -24.61
C ALA A 34 8.45 -2.55 -24.24
N LYS A 35 7.69 -3.16 -25.16
CA LYS A 35 6.31 -3.60 -24.88
C LYS A 35 6.26 -4.74 -23.86
N GLU A 36 7.16 -5.71 -23.97
CA GLU A 36 7.26 -6.83 -23.00
C GLU A 36 7.60 -6.30 -21.61
N PHE A 37 8.62 -5.46 -21.47
CA PHE A 37 8.97 -4.83 -20.20
C PHE A 37 7.81 -4.00 -19.61
N SER A 38 7.12 -3.21 -20.45
CA SER A 38 5.97 -2.44 -19.98
C SER A 38 4.81 -3.33 -19.54
N ASN A 39 4.58 -4.47 -20.18
CA ASN A 39 3.51 -5.39 -19.81
C ASN A 39 3.84 -6.10 -18.51
N GLU A 40 5.07 -6.57 -18.33
CA GLU A 40 5.54 -7.24 -17.12
C GLU A 40 5.54 -6.28 -15.91
N ALA A 41 5.96 -5.02 -16.11
CA ALA A 41 5.86 -3.99 -15.08
C ALA A 41 4.39 -3.68 -14.71
N LYS A 42 3.48 -3.65 -15.70
CA LYS A 42 2.05 -3.45 -15.44
C LYS A 42 1.43 -4.64 -14.72
N GLU A 43 1.81 -5.85 -15.07
CA GLU A 43 1.32 -7.09 -14.44
C GLU A 43 1.78 -7.16 -12.98
N SER A 44 3.06 -6.93 -12.72
CA SER A 44 3.62 -6.86 -11.36
C SER A 44 2.93 -5.79 -10.50
N ALA A 45 2.68 -4.61 -11.07
CA ALA A 45 1.96 -3.55 -10.37
C ALA A 45 0.50 -3.91 -10.09
N LYS A 46 -0.15 -4.64 -11.02
CA LYS A 46 -1.51 -5.13 -10.85
C LYS A 46 -1.58 -6.16 -9.73
N GLU A 47 -0.71 -7.16 -9.73
CA GLU A 47 -0.65 -8.17 -8.67
C GLU A 47 -0.42 -7.55 -7.29
N PHE A 48 0.48 -6.58 -7.19
CA PHE A 48 0.70 -5.84 -5.95
C PHE A 48 -0.55 -5.07 -5.50
N SER A 49 -1.19 -4.35 -6.42
CA SER A 49 -2.41 -3.58 -6.12
C SER A 49 -3.57 -4.49 -5.70
N ASP A 50 -3.75 -5.62 -6.38
CA ASP A 50 -4.81 -6.58 -6.09
C ASP A 50 -4.56 -7.25 -4.73
N GLY A 51 -3.33 -7.65 -4.42
CA GLY A 51 -2.96 -8.17 -3.10
C GLY A 51 -3.13 -7.15 -1.98
N ALA A 52 -2.75 -5.88 -2.21
CA ALA A 52 -2.98 -4.81 -1.24
C ALA A 52 -4.47 -4.54 -1.03
N LYS A 53 -5.27 -4.58 -2.10
CA LYS A 53 -6.71 -4.40 -2.04
C LYS A 53 -7.40 -5.56 -1.34
N GLU A 54 -6.99 -6.80 -1.59
CA GLU A 54 -7.50 -7.99 -0.90
C GLU A 54 -7.21 -7.91 0.61
N VAL A 55 -5.98 -7.58 1.01
CA VAL A 55 -5.63 -7.40 2.42
C VAL A 55 -6.42 -6.26 3.04
N PHE A 56 -6.61 -5.15 2.31
CA PHE A 56 -7.39 -4.02 2.79
C PHE A 56 -8.87 -4.36 2.92
N GLU A 57 -9.49 -5.00 1.94
CA GLU A 57 -10.89 -5.47 1.98
C GLU A 57 -11.09 -6.53 3.06
N LYS A 58 -10.13 -7.43 3.27
CA LYS A 58 -10.17 -8.38 4.40
C LYS A 58 -10.01 -7.69 5.76
N SER A 59 -9.27 -6.58 5.81
CA SER A 59 -9.02 -5.80 7.04
C SER A 59 -10.08 -4.74 7.33
N THR A 60 -10.89 -4.37 6.33
CA THR A 60 -11.97 -3.37 6.42
C THR A 60 -13.36 -3.98 6.27
N GLY A 61 -13.46 -5.15 5.65
CA GLY A 61 -14.69 -5.91 5.43
C GLY A 61 -15.12 -6.61 6.69
N GLU A 62 -16.23 -6.14 7.28
CA GLU A 62 -16.90 -6.57 8.53
C GLU A 62 -16.01 -6.62 9.80
N ASN A 63 -14.74 -6.99 9.70
CA ASN A 63 -13.81 -7.23 10.77
C ASN A 63 -12.73 -6.16 10.85
N LYS A 64 -13.00 -5.10 11.64
CA LYS A 64 -12.09 -3.96 11.85
C LYS A 64 -10.85 -4.31 12.70
N LYS A 65 -10.54 -5.59 12.90
CA LYS A 65 -9.51 -6.08 13.83
C LYS A 65 -8.12 -5.58 13.49
N ILE A 66 -7.69 -5.80 12.25
CA ILE A 66 -6.36 -5.40 11.80
C ILE A 66 -6.21 -3.88 11.89
N LEU A 67 -7.22 -3.14 11.41
CA LEU A 67 -7.23 -1.69 11.48
C LEU A 67 -7.17 -1.17 12.93
N ALA A 68 -8.02 -1.71 13.82
CA ALA A 68 -8.03 -1.33 15.23
C ALA A 68 -6.73 -1.71 15.94
N GLY A 69 -6.15 -2.89 15.64
CA GLY A 69 -4.91 -3.36 16.24
C GLY A 69 -3.69 -2.53 15.82
N VAL A 70 -3.55 -2.24 14.53
CA VAL A 70 -2.44 -1.41 14.03
C VAL A 70 -2.56 0.04 14.53
N LEU A 71 -3.76 0.62 14.52
CA LEU A 71 -3.98 1.96 15.07
C LEU A 71 -3.74 2.01 16.58
N ALA A 72 -4.01 0.94 17.31
CA ALA A 72 -3.71 0.87 18.74
C ALA A 72 -2.20 0.83 19.01
N ILE A 73 -1.41 0.18 18.14
CA ILE A 73 0.05 0.16 18.26
C ILE A 73 0.66 1.53 17.93
N LEU A 74 0.25 2.14 16.82
CA LEU A 74 0.86 3.39 16.35
C LEU A 74 0.31 4.63 17.07
N LEU A 75 -0.98 4.61 17.41
CA LEU A 75 -1.74 5.77 17.88
C LEU A 75 -2.59 5.45 19.12
N GLY A 76 -2.24 4.38 19.86
CA GLY A 76 -2.99 3.95 21.04
C GLY A 76 -2.98 4.95 22.18
N ALA A 77 -1.89 5.70 22.37
CA ALA A 77 -1.81 6.77 23.37
C ALA A 77 -2.90 7.84 23.18
N PHE A 78 -3.34 8.05 21.94
CA PHE A 78 -4.40 9.00 21.57
C PHE A 78 -5.80 8.38 21.57
N GLY A 79 -5.92 7.05 21.73
CA GLY A 79 -7.21 6.36 21.73
C GLY A 79 -7.85 6.22 20.34
N ILE A 80 -7.10 6.45 19.24
CA ILE A 80 -7.65 6.50 17.87
C ILE A 80 -8.29 5.16 17.46
N HIS A 81 -7.74 4.04 17.93
CA HIS A 81 -8.27 2.70 17.70
C HIS A 81 -9.70 2.48 18.23
N LYS A 82 -10.13 3.26 19.24
CA LYS A 82 -11.50 3.21 19.78
C LYS A 82 -12.52 3.85 18.84
N PHE A 83 -12.15 4.93 18.16
CA PHE A 83 -13.04 5.59 17.20
C PHE A 83 -13.38 4.69 16.01
N VAL A 84 -12.42 3.87 15.57
CA VAL A 84 -12.65 2.90 14.48
C VAL A 84 -13.71 1.85 14.84
N LEU A 85 -13.79 1.47 16.12
CA LEU A 85 -14.79 0.52 16.62
C LEU A 85 -16.13 1.20 16.95
N GLY A 86 -16.23 2.51 16.78
CA GLY A 86 -17.41 3.32 17.09
C GLY A 86 -17.54 3.67 18.58
N TYR A 87 -16.47 3.50 19.36
CA TYR A 87 -16.36 3.91 20.77
C TYR A 87 -15.93 5.38 20.88
N ASN A 88 -16.71 6.27 20.26
CA ASN A 88 -16.36 7.69 20.16
C ASN A 88 -16.25 8.37 21.54
N LYS A 89 -17.04 7.91 22.51
CA LYS A 89 -17.03 8.46 23.87
C LYS A 89 -15.74 8.07 24.60
N GLU A 90 -15.38 6.79 24.53
CA GLU A 90 -14.21 6.22 25.18
C GLU A 90 -12.92 6.73 24.54
N GLY A 91 -12.87 6.81 23.21
CA GLY A 91 -11.76 7.42 22.49
C GLY A 91 -11.55 8.89 22.88
N LEU A 92 -12.63 9.66 23.03
CA LEU A 92 -12.55 11.05 23.46
C LEU A 92 -12.08 11.18 24.92
N ILE A 93 -12.55 10.29 25.81
CA ILE A 93 -12.10 10.24 27.21
C ILE A 93 -10.59 9.99 27.27
N ILE A 94 -10.09 8.99 26.52
CA ILE A 94 -8.65 8.72 26.44
C ILE A 94 -7.89 9.94 25.93
N LEU A 95 -8.36 10.57 24.86
CA LEU A 95 -7.70 11.73 24.27
C LEU A 95 -7.60 12.89 25.27
N ILE A 96 -8.70 13.22 25.96
CA ILE A 96 -8.74 14.31 26.94
C ILE A 96 -7.84 13.98 28.14
N ILE A 97 -7.89 12.75 28.66
CA ILE A 97 -7.06 12.31 29.77
C ILE A 97 -5.58 12.37 29.37
N THR A 98 -5.21 11.83 28.21
CA THR A 98 -3.83 11.87 27.69
C THR A 98 -3.35 13.31 27.52
N ILE A 99 -4.19 14.24 27.06
CA ILE A 99 -3.79 15.64 26.92
C ILE A 99 -3.66 16.31 28.29
N ILE A 100 -4.67 16.22 29.16
CA ILE A 100 -4.67 16.91 30.46
C ILE A 100 -3.58 16.35 31.38
N LEU A 101 -3.58 15.02 31.59
CA LEU A 101 -2.57 14.37 32.42
C LEU A 101 -1.20 14.40 31.74
N GLY A 102 -1.13 14.26 30.42
CA GLY A 102 0.14 14.35 29.69
C GLY A 102 0.77 15.72 29.85
N VAL A 103 0.02 16.81 29.73
CA VAL A 103 0.55 18.16 29.95
C VAL A 103 0.94 18.37 31.42
N LEU A 104 0.08 17.97 32.37
CA LEU A 104 0.35 18.11 33.81
C LEU A 104 1.57 17.30 34.29
N THR A 105 1.80 16.12 33.72
CA THR A 105 2.90 15.21 34.10
C THR A 105 4.10 15.29 33.17
N CYS A 106 4.18 16.32 32.30
CA CYS A 106 5.27 16.49 31.33
C CYS A 106 5.49 15.25 30.43
N GLY A 107 4.41 14.63 29.97
CA GLY A 107 4.40 13.52 29.03
C GLY A 107 4.44 12.12 29.65
N VAL A 108 4.68 12.00 30.96
CA VAL A 108 4.79 10.69 31.64
C VAL A 108 3.48 9.90 31.56
N ALA A 109 2.34 10.56 31.77
CA ALA A 109 1.03 9.91 31.62
C ALA A 109 0.78 9.45 30.17
N GLY A 110 1.30 10.18 29.18
CA GLY A 110 1.22 9.78 27.77
C GLY A 110 1.98 8.48 27.50
N TRP A 111 3.12 8.26 28.17
CA TRP A 111 3.90 7.03 28.05
C TRP A 111 3.15 5.82 28.61
N VAL A 112 2.51 5.98 29.78
CA VAL A 112 1.66 4.93 30.38
C VAL A 112 0.46 4.59 29.48
N MET A 113 -0.22 5.61 28.95
CA MET A 113 -1.34 5.41 28.00
C MET A 113 -0.87 4.77 26.69
N GLY A 114 0.35 5.06 26.23
CA GLY A 114 0.97 4.40 25.09
C GLY A 114 1.19 2.91 25.31
N ILE A 115 1.65 2.51 26.51
CA ILE A 115 1.79 1.09 26.86
C ILE A 115 0.43 0.39 26.91
N LEU A 116 -0.59 1.02 27.50
CA LEU A 116 -1.96 0.47 27.52
C LEU A 116 -2.50 0.29 26.09
N GLY A 117 -2.30 1.28 25.23
CA GLY A 117 -2.66 1.20 23.80
C GLY A 117 -1.91 0.09 23.06
N LEU A 118 -0.61 -0.09 23.33
CA LEU A 118 0.20 -1.16 22.76
C LEU A 118 -0.31 -2.55 23.17
N ILE A 119 -0.57 -2.75 24.47
CA ILE A 119 -1.14 -4.01 24.99
C ILE A 119 -2.48 -4.29 24.32
N GLU A 120 -3.33 -3.28 24.18
CA GLU A 120 -4.64 -3.42 23.57
C GLU A 120 -4.54 -3.74 22.07
N GLY A 121 -3.59 -3.14 21.36
CA GLY A 121 -3.29 -3.45 19.97
C GLY A 121 -2.82 -4.89 19.77
N ILE A 122 -1.96 -5.39 20.66
CA ILE A 122 -1.53 -6.80 20.63
C ILE A 122 -2.73 -7.71 20.92
N ILE A 123 -3.58 -7.40 21.90
CA ILE A 123 -4.79 -8.20 22.20
C ILE A 123 -5.73 -8.27 21.00
N TYR A 124 -5.93 -7.15 20.30
CA TYR A 124 -6.76 -7.12 19.11
C TYR A 124 -6.17 -7.99 18.00
N LEU A 125 -4.86 -7.89 17.74
CA LEU A 125 -4.20 -8.67 16.69
C LEU A 125 -4.09 -10.17 17.01
N THR A 126 -4.00 -10.53 18.29
CA THR A 126 -3.86 -11.92 18.74
C THR A 126 -5.20 -12.65 18.87
N LYS A 127 -6.33 -11.93 18.88
CA LYS A 127 -7.66 -12.54 18.86
C LYS A 127 -8.04 -13.09 17.48
N SER A 128 -8.84 -14.15 17.48
CA SER A 128 -9.47 -14.63 16.25
C SER A 128 -10.47 -13.60 15.72
N ASP A 129 -10.70 -13.60 14.40
CA ASP A 129 -11.62 -12.65 13.75
C ASP A 129 -13.03 -12.72 14.36
N ALA A 130 -13.56 -13.92 14.54
CA ALA A 130 -14.90 -14.14 15.11
C ALA A 130 -15.00 -13.64 16.56
N GLU A 131 -14.00 -13.94 17.40
CA GLU A 131 -13.99 -13.45 18.78
C GLU A 131 -13.87 -11.94 18.85
N PHE A 132 -13.01 -11.34 18.01
CA PHE A 132 -12.87 -9.89 17.96
C PHE A 132 -14.19 -9.22 17.58
N TYR A 133 -14.84 -9.73 16.53
CA TYR A 133 -16.12 -9.21 16.07
C TYR A 133 -17.19 -9.29 17.16
N ASN A 134 -17.36 -10.47 17.76
CA ASN A 134 -18.35 -10.67 18.81
C ASN A 134 -18.06 -9.85 20.07
N THR A 135 -16.79 -9.66 20.43
CA THR A 135 -16.41 -8.94 21.66
C THR A 135 -16.43 -7.43 21.48
N TYR A 136 -15.81 -6.91 20.42
CA TYR A 136 -15.53 -5.47 20.26
C TYR A 136 -16.37 -4.78 19.20
N GLN A 137 -17.07 -5.51 18.32
CA GLN A 137 -17.99 -4.87 17.37
C GLN A 137 -19.44 -5.05 17.80
N VAL A 138 -19.84 -6.29 18.13
CA VAL A 138 -21.20 -6.61 18.58
C VAL A 138 -21.36 -6.37 20.08
N GLY A 139 -20.51 -7.00 20.89
CA GLY A 139 -20.56 -6.91 22.35
C GLY A 139 -20.11 -5.57 22.92
N LYS A 140 -19.60 -4.68 22.06
CA LYS A 140 -19.20 -3.31 22.40
C LYS A 140 -18.34 -3.21 23.67
N LYS A 141 -17.42 -4.16 23.90
CA LYS A 141 -16.49 -4.15 25.04
C LYS A 141 -15.48 -2.99 24.92
N PRO A 142 -15.53 -1.97 25.79
CA PRO A 142 -14.78 -0.73 25.60
C PRO A 142 -13.31 -0.79 26.00
N TRP A 143 -12.87 -1.80 26.74
CA TRP A 143 -11.49 -1.99 27.22
C TRP A 143 -11.16 -3.49 27.27
N PHE A 144 -9.87 -3.84 27.12
CA PHE A 144 -9.27 -5.19 27.24
C PHE A 144 -10.29 -6.31 27.46
#